data_AF-E7RDD7-F1
#
_entry.id   AF-E7RDD7-F1
#
_cell.length_a   1.000
_cell.length_b   1.000
_cell.length_c   1.000
_cell.angle_alpha   90.00
_cell.angle_beta   90.00
_cell.angle_gamma   90.00
#
_symmetry.space_group_name_H-M   'P 1'
#
loop_
_entity.id
_entity.type
_entity.pdbx_description
1 polymer ?
#
loop_
_entity_poly.entity_id
_entity_poly.type
_entity_poly.pdbx_seq_one_letter_code
_entity_poly.pdbx_strand_id
1 'polypeptide(L)'
;MMDTELQKKITTLVADRKLETAERLLIDYVEQNPYDIEGWNRLIVLETLTPFEDYEQAADFARNALHYHPTNLLYFILILSFTPWYQGELDDELVEQAEEVQHKANPEIAAIISLLLADHYQSKDKAHYEFLLKRSIQDYPYIVRNYTDLGQHYLRYGQKESGKALIKKGLANVKFVYIEGVDDNHDDLDIIRYINEMITGVFTTEYSYRDLENLLQK
;
A
#
# COMPACT_ATOMS: atom_id res chain seq x y z
N MET A 1 -21.12 -0.84 -12.21
CA MET A 1 -21.00 -0.19 -10.90
C MET A 1 -21.71 -1.09 -9.92
N MET A 2 -21.00 -1.56 -8.89
CA MET A 2 -21.57 -2.45 -7.88
C MET A 2 -22.82 -1.86 -7.25
N ASP A 3 -23.85 -2.68 -7.15
CA ASP A 3 -25.12 -2.29 -6.54
C ASP A 3 -24.94 -1.97 -5.05
N THR A 4 -25.60 -0.91 -4.58
CA THR A 4 -25.48 -0.41 -3.20
C THR A 4 -25.99 -1.42 -2.17
N GLU A 5 -26.94 -2.28 -2.54
CA GLU A 5 -27.47 -3.31 -1.65
C GLU A 5 -26.47 -4.46 -1.47
N LEU A 6 -25.83 -4.88 -2.57
CA LEU A 6 -24.72 -5.84 -2.53
C LEU A 6 -23.55 -5.31 -1.70
N GLN A 7 -23.16 -4.06 -1.90
CA GLN A 7 -22.08 -3.43 -1.13
C GLN A 7 -22.35 -3.49 0.37
N LYS A 8 -23.55 -3.05 0.82
CA LYS A 8 -23.94 -3.09 2.23
C LYS A 8 -23.94 -4.51 2.79
N LYS A 9 -24.36 -5.49 1.98
CA LYS A 9 -24.33 -6.90 2.37
C LYS A 9 -22.89 -7.39 2.59
N ILE A 10 -21.97 -7.07 1.67
CA ILE A 10 -20.54 -7.40 1.81
C ILE A 10 -19.95 -6.75 3.07
N THR A 11 -20.16 -5.45 3.27
CA THR A 11 -19.67 -4.74 4.47
C THR A 11 -20.21 -5.39 5.76
N THR A 12 -21.48 -5.77 5.78
CA THR A 12 -22.10 -6.45 6.93
C THR A 12 -21.45 -7.81 7.18
N LEU A 13 -21.16 -8.59 6.14
CA LEU A 13 -20.49 -9.89 6.26
C LEU A 13 -19.08 -9.74 6.81
N VAL A 14 -18.33 -8.73 6.38
CA VAL A 14 -16.97 -8.44 6.88
C VAL A 14 -17.02 -8.05 8.36
N ALA A 15 -17.93 -7.14 8.74
CA ALA A 15 -18.13 -6.75 10.13
C ALA A 15 -18.52 -7.94 11.04
N ASP A 16 -19.34 -8.86 10.51
CA ASP A 16 -19.72 -10.12 11.18
C ASP A 16 -18.62 -11.20 11.15
N ARG A 17 -17.43 -10.92 10.60
CA ARG A 17 -16.32 -11.87 10.41
C ARG A 17 -16.68 -13.11 9.58
N LYS A 18 -17.57 -12.96 8.60
CA LYS A 18 -17.98 -14.00 7.64
C LYS A 18 -17.21 -13.85 6.32
N LEU A 19 -15.89 -13.85 6.39
CA LEU A 19 -15.03 -13.46 5.27
C LEU A 19 -15.17 -14.40 4.06
N GLU A 20 -15.23 -15.72 4.26
CA GLU A 20 -15.38 -16.71 3.18
C GLU A 20 -16.70 -16.55 2.42
N THR A 21 -17.74 -16.07 3.11
CA THR A 21 -19.03 -15.78 2.46
C THR A 21 -18.96 -14.48 1.67
N ALA A 22 -18.25 -13.47 2.18
CA ALA A 22 -18.01 -12.23 1.45
C ALA A 22 -17.15 -12.47 0.20
N GLU A 23 -16.08 -13.24 0.34
CA GLU A 23 -15.16 -13.63 -0.73
C GLU A 23 -15.92 -14.31 -1.86
N ARG A 24 -16.62 -15.41 -1.59
CA ARG A 24 -17.39 -16.14 -2.62
C ARG A 24 -18.37 -15.23 -3.35
N LEU A 25 -19.06 -14.34 -2.63
CA LEU A 25 -19.99 -13.40 -3.26
C LEU A 25 -19.28 -12.39 -4.16
N LEU A 26 -18.09 -11.93 -3.77
CA LEU A 26 -17.28 -11.02 -4.57
C LEU A 26 -16.68 -11.72 -5.78
N ILE A 27 -16.18 -12.96 -5.65
CA ILE A 27 -15.71 -13.79 -6.77
C ILE A 27 -16.85 -13.98 -7.79
N ASP A 28 -18.01 -14.49 -7.34
CA ASP A 28 -19.18 -14.69 -8.22
C ASP A 28 -19.58 -13.38 -8.92
N TYR A 29 -19.45 -12.24 -8.23
CA TYR A 29 -19.77 -10.93 -8.76
C TYR A 29 -18.78 -10.45 -9.82
N VAL A 30 -17.47 -10.50 -9.56
CA VAL A 30 -16.45 -10.02 -10.51
C VAL A 30 -16.33 -10.93 -11.73
N GLU A 31 -16.63 -12.23 -11.61
CA GLU A 31 -16.71 -13.12 -12.77
C GLU A 31 -17.85 -12.72 -13.73
N GLN A 32 -18.98 -12.26 -13.19
CA GLN A 32 -20.11 -11.77 -13.98
C GLN A 32 -19.94 -10.31 -14.43
N ASN A 33 -19.14 -9.54 -13.70
CA ASN A 33 -18.94 -8.10 -13.91
C ASN A 33 -17.44 -7.75 -13.93
N PRO A 34 -16.64 -8.33 -14.84
CA PRO A 34 -15.18 -8.24 -14.77
C PRO A 34 -14.62 -6.84 -15.04
N TYR A 35 -15.45 -5.92 -15.52
CA TYR A 35 -15.10 -4.51 -15.72
C TYR A 35 -15.57 -3.60 -14.57
N ASP A 36 -16.05 -4.17 -13.45
CA ASP A 36 -16.38 -3.40 -12.26
C ASP A 36 -15.18 -3.25 -11.34
N ILE A 37 -14.59 -2.05 -11.35
CA ILE A 37 -13.41 -1.70 -10.53
C ILE A 37 -13.68 -1.89 -9.04
N GLU A 38 -14.87 -1.55 -8.56
CA GLU A 38 -15.17 -1.60 -7.13
C GLU A 38 -15.28 -3.04 -6.62
N GLY A 39 -15.85 -3.93 -7.43
CA GLY A 39 -15.88 -5.37 -7.12
C GLY A 39 -14.46 -5.94 -6.94
N TRP A 40 -13.57 -5.65 -7.88
CA TRP A 40 -12.16 -6.07 -7.80
C TRP A 40 -11.44 -5.45 -6.60
N ASN A 41 -11.61 -4.15 -6.38
CA ASN A 41 -10.96 -3.46 -5.26
C ASN A 41 -11.31 -4.12 -3.92
N ARG A 42 -12.60 -4.40 -3.69
CA ARG A 42 -13.08 -5.03 -2.46
C ARG A 42 -12.59 -6.45 -2.31
N LEU A 43 -12.60 -7.24 -3.38
CA LEU A 43 -12.10 -8.61 -3.36
C LEU A 43 -10.61 -8.66 -2.98
N ILE A 44 -9.80 -7.81 -3.62
CA ILE A 44 -8.36 -7.75 -3.36
C ILE A 44 -8.07 -7.37 -1.90
N VAL A 45 -8.75 -6.34 -1.36
CA VAL A 45 -8.52 -5.90 0.03
C VAL A 45 -9.03 -6.94 1.02
N LEU A 46 -10.14 -7.63 0.73
CA LEU A 46 -10.70 -8.67 1.59
C LEU A 46 -9.67 -9.76 1.92
N GLU A 47 -8.91 -10.21 0.93
CA GLU A 47 -7.86 -11.24 1.10
C GLU A 47 -6.77 -10.82 2.08
N THR A 48 -6.55 -9.51 2.25
CA THR A 48 -5.54 -8.99 3.17
C THR A 48 -6.01 -8.89 4.63
N LEU A 49 -7.31 -9.12 4.89
CA LEU A 49 -7.88 -9.00 6.23
C LEU A 49 -7.61 -10.24 7.08
N THR A 50 -7.37 -10.05 8.37
CA THR A 50 -7.29 -11.16 9.33
C THR A 50 -8.65 -11.87 9.47
N PRO A 51 -8.71 -13.22 9.43
CA PRO A 51 -7.56 -14.14 9.52
C PRO A 51 -7.03 -14.67 8.18
N PHE A 52 -7.48 -14.18 7.02
CA PHE A 52 -6.97 -14.64 5.73
C PHE A 52 -5.50 -14.29 5.57
N GLU A 53 -5.19 -12.98 5.52
CA GLU A 53 -3.84 -12.48 5.25
C GLU A 53 -3.19 -13.17 4.03
N ASP A 54 -4.01 -13.52 3.04
CA ASP A 54 -3.60 -14.30 1.85
C ASP A 54 -3.12 -13.34 0.76
N TYR A 55 -1.91 -12.84 0.94
CA TYR A 55 -1.27 -11.91 0.00
C TYR A 55 -0.97 -12.56 -1.37
N GLU A 56 -0.85 -13.89 -1.44
CA GLU A 56 -0.67 -14.60 -2.71
C GLU A 56 -1.95 -14.53 -3.55
N GLN A 57 -3.09 -14.90 -2.95
CA GLN A 57 -4.40 -14.82 -3.57
C GLN A 57 -4.79 -13.36 -3.90
N ALA A 58 -4.48 -12.41 -3.01
CA ALA A 58 -4.68 -10.99 -3.26
C ALA A 58 -3.89 -10.49 -4.50
N ALA A 59 -2.65 -10.95 -4.67
CA ALA A 59 -1.83 -10.61 -5.83
C ALA A 59 -2.40 -11.23 -7.12
N ASP A 60 -2.91 -12.46 -7.07
CA ASP A 60 -3.56 -13.10 -8.21
C ASP A 60 -4.85 -12.39 -8.63
N PHE A 61 -5.67 -11.96 -7.68
CA PHE A 61 -6.83 -11.12 -7.98
C PHE A 61 -6.43 -9.76 -8.55
N ALA A 62 -5.34 -9.14 -8.06
CA ALA A 62 -4.82 -7.92 -8.63
C ALA A 62 -4.30 -8.10 -10.07
N ARG A 63 -3.65 -9.23 -10.39
CA ARG A 63 -3.25 -9.59 -11.76
C ARG A 63 -4.47 -9.75 -12.68
N ASN A 64 -5.51 -10.43 -12.21
CA ASN A 64 -6.75 -10.60 -12.95
C ASN A 64 -7.46 -9.25 -13.17
N ALA A 65 -7.56 -8.41 -12.14
CA ALA A 65 -8.13 -7.08 -12.26
C ALA A 65 -7.34 -6.21 -13.26
N LEU A 66 -6.00 -6.27 -13.23
CA LEU A 66 -5.13 -5.56 -14.18
C LEU A 66 -5.34 -6.02 -15.63
N HIS A 67 -5.65 -7.31 -15.86
CA HIS A 67 -6.00 -7.82 -17.19
C HIS A 67 -7.24 -7.12 -17.77
N TYR A 68 -8.30 -6.95 -16.96
CA TYR A 68 -9.52 -6.25 -17.38
C TYR A 68 -9.38 -4.72 -17.35
N HIS A 69 -8.46 -4.20 -16.55
CA HIS A 69 -8.23 -2.78 -16.32
C HIS A 69 -6.76 -2.38 -16.53
N PRO A 70 -6.21 -2.52 -17.75
CA PRO A 70 -4.76 -2.40 -18.00
C PRO A 70 -4.20 -0.98 -17.76
N THR A 71 -5.06 0.02 -17.70
CA THR A 71 -4.67 1.41 -17.42
C THR A 71 -4.74 1.76 -15.93
N ASN A 72 -5.32 0.90 -15.09
CA ASN A 72 -5.40 1.12 -13.65
C ASN A 72 -4.16 0.58 -12.95
N LEU A 73 -3.10 1.40 -12.92
CA LEU A 73 -1.80 1.03 -12.35
C LEU A 73 -1.83 0.79 -10.83
N LEU A 74 -2.94 1.06 -10.14
CA LEU A 74 -3.09 0.70 -8.73
C LEU A 74 -2.98 -0.82 -8.54
N TYR A 75 -3.52 -1.62 -9.45
CA TYR A 75 -3.41 -3.08 -9.35
C TYR A 75 -1.96 -3.55 -9.49
N PHE A 76 -1.17 -2.88 -10.32
CA PHE A 76 0.27 -3.15 -10.41
C PHE A 76 1.02 -2.78 -9.12
N ILE A 77 0.69 -1.64 -8.50
CA ILE A 77 1.21 -1.27 -7.18
C ILE A 77 0.89 -2.33 -6.13
N LEU A 78 -0.32 -2.88 -6.13
CA LEU A 78 -0.73 -3.91 -5.17
C LEU A 78 0.03 -5.22 -5.39
N ILE A 79 0.24 -5.64 -6.65
CA ILE A 79 1.08 -6.80 -6.95
C ILE A 79 2.49 -6.62 -6.38
N LEU A 80 3.12 -5.46 -6.60
CA LEU A 80 4.43 -5.14 -6.04
C LEU A 80 4.42 -5.12 -4.50
N SER A 81 3.37 -4.58 -3.90
CA SER A 81 3.18 -4.51 -2.45
C SER A 81 3.05 -5.89 -1.80
N PHE A 82 2.28 -6.80 -2.42
CA PHE A 82 1.93 -8.10 -1.85
C PHE A 82 3.01 -9.16 -2.05
N THR A 83 3.72 -9.12 -3.19
CA THR A 83 4.69 -10.17 -3.57
C THR A 83 5.72 -10.50 -2.48
N PRO A 84 6.36 -9.51 -1.82
CA PRO A 84 7.32 -9.80 -0.76
C PRO A 84 6.71 -10.51 0.46
N TRP A 85 5.40 -10.41 0.71
CA TRP A 85 4.77 -11.06 1.86
C TRP A 85 4.69 -12.58 1.74
N TYR A 86 4.56 -13.11 0.52
CA TYR A 86 4.46 -14.56 0.29
C TYR A 86 5.70 -15.15 -0.40
N GLN A 87 6.49 -14.36 -1.13
CA GLN A 87 7.74 -14.81 -1.77
C GLN A 87 9.01 -14.36 -1.02
N GLY A 88 8.90 -13.44 -0.06
CA GLY A 88 10.02 -12.87 0.68
C GLY A 88 10.75 -11.73 -0.05
N GLU A 89 10.66 -11.68 -1.38
CA GLU A 89 11.23 -10.62 -2.21
C GLU A 89 10.50 -10.51 -3.55
N LEU A 90 10.85 -9.49 -4.35
CA LEU A 90 10.43 -9.41 -5.76
C LEU A 90 11.41 -10.22 -6.62
N ASP A 91 10.93 -10.91 -7.63
CA ASP A 91 11.79 -11.50 -8.66
C ASP A 91 12.29 -10.45 -9.67
N ASP A 92 13.34 -10.80 -10.41
CA ASP A 92 13.99 -9.91 -11.38
C ASP A 92 13.03 -9.44 -12.49
N GLU A 93 12.11 -10.31 -12.92
CA GLU A 93 11.14 -9.98 -13.96
C GLU A 93 10.16 -8.90 -13.49
N LEU A 94 9.65 -9.01 -12.27
CA LEU A 94 8.73 -8.05 -11.68
C LEU A 94 9.45 -6.72 -11.37
N VAL A 95 10.74 -6.76 -11.02
CA VAL A 95 11.56 -5.55 -10.88
C VAL A 95 11.73 -4.83 -12.23
N GLU A 96 12.08 -5.54 -13.30
CA GLU A 96 12.22 -4.95 -14.65
C GLU A 96 10.88 -4.33 -15.11
N GLN A 97 9.78 -5.05 -14.93
CA GLN A 97 8.44 -4.53 -15.22
C GLN A 97 8.12 -3.26 -14.42
N ALA A 98 8.51 -3.21 -13.14
CA ALA A 98 8.28 -2.05 -12.29
C ALA A 98 9.04 -0.82 -12.79
N GLU A 99 10.30 -0.99 -13.18
CA GLU A 99 11.11 0.08 -13.77
C GLU A 99 10.48 0.61 -15.08
N GLU A 100 10.00 -0.29 -15.96
CA GLU A 100 9.33 0.11 -17.19
C GLU A 100 8.03 0.89 -16.95
N VAL A 101 7.19 0.43 -16.02
CA VAL A 101 5.93 1.10 -15.67
C VAL A 101 6.22 2.47 -15.05
N GLN A 102 7.20 2.55 -14.15
CA GLN A 102 7.60 3.79 -13.50
C GLN A 102 7.98 4.89 -14.49
N HIS A 103 8.63 4.57 -15.61
CA HIS A 103 8.99 5.54 -16.65
C HIS A 103 7.80 6.12 -17.41
N LYS A 104 6.67 5.42 -17.44
CA LYS A 104 5.47 5.79 -18.22
C LYS A 104 4.34 6.33 -17.33
N ALA A 105 4.43 6.10 -16.02
CA ALA A 105 3.42 6.46 -15.05
C ALA A 105 3.37 7.96 -14.75
N ASN A 106 2.29 8.41 -14.12
CA ASN A 106 2.24 9.75 -13.54
C ASN A 106 3.18 9.85 -12.32
N PRO A 107 3.53 11.07 -11.86
CA PRO A 107 4.53 11.25 -10.79
C PRO A 107 4.20 10.53 -9.47
N GLU A 108 2.91 10.48 -9.10
CA GLU A 108 2.48 9.81 -7.86
C GLU A 108 2.70 8.30 -7.93
N ILE A 109 2.24 7.66 -9.00
CA ILE A 109 2.42 6.22 -9.23
C ILE A 109 3.91 5.88 -9.35
N ALA A 110 4.69 6.69 -10.09
CA ALA A 110 6.13 6.50 -10.23
C ALA A 110 6.87 6.59 -8.89
N ALA A 111 6.44 7.50 -8.00
CA ALA A 111 6.99 7.65 -6.66
C ALA A 111 6.63 6.48 -5.74
N ILE A 112 5.41 5.92 -5.84
CA ILE A 112 5.01 4.71 -5.10
C ILE A 112 5.83 3.51 -5.57
N ILE A 113 6.00 3.33 -6.89
CA ILE A 113 6.85 2.25 -7.42
C ILE A 113 8.30 2.43 -6.93
N SER A 114 8.82 3.66 -6.93
CA SER A 114 10.16 3.94 -6.38
C SER A 114 10.27 3.53 -4.90
N LEU A 115 9.24 3.81 -4.10
CA LEU A 115 9.19 3.42 -2.69
C LEU A 115 9.21 1.90 -2.54
N LEU A 116 8.37 1.17 -3.26
CA LEU A 116 8.29 -0.29 -3.17
C LEU A 116 9.57 -0.98 -3.68
N LEU A 117 10.18 -0.46 -4.74
CA LEU A 117 11.50 -0.93 -5.19
C LEU A 117 12.58 -0.63 -4.14
N ALA A 118 12.49 0.50 -3.42
CA ALA A 118 13.45 0.77 -2.34
C ALA A 118 13.41 -0.36 -1.31
N ASP A 119 12.24 -0.79 -0.85
CA ASP A 119 12.10 -1.89 0.12
C ASP A 119 12.84 -3.16 -0.33
N HIS A 120 12.74 -3.53 -1.61
CA HIS A 120 13.47 -4.65 -2.19
C HIS A 120 14.99 -4.52 -2.02
N TYR A 121 15.53 -3.31 -2.17
CA TYR A 121 16.97 -3.04 -2.05
C TYR A 121 17.45 -2.74 -0.63
N GLN A 122 16.56 -2.62 0.36
CA GLN A 122 16.90 -2.14 1.71
C GLN A 122 18.04 -2.94 2.36
N SER A 123 18.04 -4.27 2.20
CA SER A 123 19.07 -5.17 2.72
C SER A 123 20.15 -5.55 1.70
N LYS A 124 19.93 -5.27 0.41
CA LYS A 124 20.78 -5.71 -0.71
C LYS A 124 21.77 -4.64 -1.16
N ASP A 125 21.30 -3.42 -1.36
CA ASP A 125 22.09 -2.29 -1.82
C ASP A 125 21.60 -1.00 -1.16
N LYS A 126 22.35 -0.58 -0.15
CA LYS A 126 22.09 0.67 0.59
C LYS A 126 22.10 1.91 -0.30
N ALA A 127 23.01 1.99 -1.28
CA ALA A 127 23.11 3.16 -2.14
C ALA A 127 21.89 3.23 -3.06
N HIS A 128 21.46 2.09 -3.59
CA HIS A 128 20.28 1.99 -4.43
C HIS A 128 18.98 2.26 -3.66
N TYR A 129 18.86 1.74 -2.44
CA TYR A 129 17.77 2.06 -1.50
C TYR A 129 17.64 3.58 -1.29
N GLU A 130 18.75 4.26 -0.97
CA GLU A 130 18.73 5.71 -0.78
C GLU A 130 18.38 6.47 -2.06
N PHE A 131 18.89 6.02 -3.20
CA PHE A 131 18.61 6.62 -4.50
C PHE A 131 17.11 6.57 -4.82
N LEU A 132 16.49 5.41 -4.65
CA LEU A 132 15.06 5.22 -4.92
C LEU A 132 14.17 6.04 -3.97
N LEU A 133 14.48 6.11 -2.68
CA LEU A 133 13.72 6.96 -1.76
C LEU A 133 13.87 8.45 -2.09
N LYS A 134 15.08 8.92 -2.44
CA LYS A 134 15.30 10.31 -2.88
C LYS A 134 14.53 10.60 -4.16
N ARG A 135 14.51 9.67 -5.11
CA ARG A 135 13.73 9.78 -6.35
C ARG A 135 12.23 9.84 -6.06
N SER A 136 11.71 8.95 -5.21
CA SER A 136 10.31 8.97 -4.76
C SER A 136 9.92 10.34 -4.19
N ILE A 137 10.76 10.91 -3.32
CA ILE A 137 10.55 12.24 -2.74
C ILE A 137 10.55 13.34 -3.81
N GLN A 138 11.44 13.25 -4.79
CA GLN A 138 11.56 14.24 -5.87
C GLN A 138 10.37 14.20 -6.82
N ASP A 139 9.92 12.99 -7.18
CA ASP A 139 8.82 12.78 -8.12
C ASP A 139 7.47 13.13 -7.48
N TYR A 140 7.26 12.78 -6.21
CA TYR A 140 6.03 13.11 -5.47
C TYR A 140 6.27 13.29 -3.95
N PRO A 141 6.32 14.54 -3.45
CA PRO A 141 6.77 14.84 -2.09
C PRO A 141 5.69 14.69 -1.02
N TYR A 142 4.56 14.05 -1.30
CA TYR A 142 3.43 13.91 -0.37
C TYR A 142 3.29 12.53 0.27
N ILE A 143 4.04 11.53 -0.22
CA ILE A 143 4.13 10.23 0.44
C ILE A 143 4.87 10.44 1.77
N VAL A 144 4.39 9.86 2.87
CA VAL A 144 5.02 10.00 4.19
C VAL A 144 6.18 9.03 4.33
N ARG A 145 5.94 7.79 3.89
CA ARG A 145 6.85 6.66 4.08
C ARG A 145 8.23 6.86 3.43
N ASN A 146 8.30 7.52 2.27
CA ASN A 146 9.58 7.80 1.62
C ASN A 146 10.51 8.70 2.45
N TYR A 147 9.97 9.64 3.22
CA TYR A 147 10.71 10.48 4.16
C TYR A 147 11.05 9.73 5.44
N THR A 148 10.09 8.99 6.01
CA THR A 148 10.31 8.30 7.28
C THR A 148 11.32 7.17 7.13
N ASP A 149 11.26 6.43 6.03
CA ASP A 149 12.15 5.29 5.78
C ASP A 149 13.57 5.76 5.47
N LEU A 150 13.72 6.85 4.70
CA LEU A 150 15.03 7.48 4.47
C LEU A 150 15.56 8.13 5.75
N GLY A 151 14.68 8.76 6.53
CA GLY A 151 15.02 9.41 7.78
C GLY A 151 15.52 8.42 8.83
N GLN A 152 14.78 7.33 9.05
CA GLN A 152 15.17 6.24 9.93
C GLN A 152 16.49 5.59 9.47
N HIS A 153 16.65 5.39 8.16
CA HIS A 153 17.90 4.91 7.59
C HIS A 153 19.08 5.82 7.97
N TYR A 154 18.96 7.14 7.79
CA TYR A 154 19.98 8.10 8.21
C TYR A 154 20.24 8.08 9.72
N LEU A 155 19.21 7.93 10.56
CA LEU A 155 19.40 7.75 12.01
C LEU A 155 20.23 6.50 12.33
N ARG A 156 19.93 5.35 11.69
CA ARG A 156 20.67 4.09 11.88
C ARG A 156 22.15 4.22 11.52
N TYR A 157 22.49 5.08 10.56
CA TYR A 157 23.87 5.33 10.12
C TYR A 157 24.51 6.59 10.72
N GLY A 158 23.96 7.13 11.82
CA GLY A 158 24.57 8.22 12.59
C GLY A 158 24.36 9.62 12.01
N GLN A 159 23.63 9.78 10.91
CA GLN A 159 23.28 11.06 10.31
C GLN A 159 22.05 11.67 11.00
N LYS A 160 22.18 11.96 12.31
CA LYS A 160 21.05 12.30 13.20
C LYS A 160 20.23 13.49 12.71
N GLU A 161 20.86 14.63 12.46
CA GLU A 161 20.17 15.87 12.06
C GLU A 161 19.41 15.70 10.74
N SER A 162 20.06 15.10 9.73
CA SER A 162 19.44 14.81 8.44
C SER A 162 18.28 13.83 8.56
N GLY A 163 18.43 12.78 9.38
CA GLY A 163 17.38 11.80 9.63
C GLY A 163 16.15 12.41 10.30
N LYS A 164 16.34 13.19 11.35
CA LYS A 164 15.24 13.91 12.04
C LYS A 164 14.56 14.91 11.13
N ALA A 165 15.32 15.67 10.34
CA ALA A 165 14.76 16.63 9.40
C ALA A 165 13.86 15.96 8.35
N LEU A 166 14.23 14.77 7.87
CA LEU A 166 13.39 13.99 6.96
C LEU A 166 12.12 13.49 7.64
N ILE A 167 12.22 12.83 8.82
CA ILE A 167 11.05 12.34 9.55
C ILE A 167 10.07 13.49 9.82
N LYS A 168 10.57 14.65 10.27
CA LYS A 168 9.73 15.84 10.50
C LYS A 168 9.01 16.31 9.22
N LYS A 169 9.66 16.25 8.06
CA LYS A 169 9.03 16.57 6.77
C LYS A 169 7.96 15.54 6.40
N GLY A 170 8.24 14.25 6.57
CA GLY A 170 7.26 13.19 6.34
C GLY A 170 6.01 13.35 7.20
N LEU A 171 6.17 13.60 8.50
CA LEU A 171 5.04 13.81 9.42
C LEU A 171 4.16 15.01 9.03
N ALA A 172 4.72 16.04 8.39
CA ALA A 172 3.95 17.17 7.90
C ALA A 172 3.00 16.83 6.74
N ASN A 173 3.18 15.67 6.09
CA ASN A 173 2.32 15.17 5.02
C ASN A 173 1.23 14.20 5.51
N VAL A 174 1.24 13.81 6.78
CA VAL A 174 0.19 12.96 7.37
C VAL A 174 -1.14 13.72 7.31
N LYS A 175 -2.15 13.09 6.71
CA LYS A 175 -3.48 13.70 6.54
C LYS A 175 -4.49 13.21 7.58
N PHE A 176 -4.27 12.01 8.12
CA PHE A 176 -5.20 11.39 9.03
C PHE A 176 -4.46 10.54 10.07
N VAL A 177 -4.76 10.79 11.34
CA VAL A 177 -4.27 10.02 12.48
C VAL A 177 -5.49 9.49 13.23
N TYR A 178 -5.56 8.17 13.42
CA TYR A 178 -6.72 7.52 14.02
C TYR A 178 -6.33 6.58 15.17
N ILE A 179 -7.31 6.27 16.03
CA ILE A 179 -7.14 5.33 17.14
C ILE A 179 -7.81 4.01 16.74
N GLU A 180 -7.01 2.95 16.69
CA GLU A 180 -7.47 1.60 16.36
C GLU A 180 -8.56 1.14 17.35
N GLY A 181 -9.65 0.58 16.83
CA GLY A 181 -10.77 0.08 17.65
C GLY A 181 -11.66 1.15 18.29
N VAL A 182 -11.50 2.43 17.94
CA VAL A 182 -12.38 3.52 18.41
C VAL A 182 -13.13 4.19 17.25
N ASP A 183 -12.55 4.20 16.05
CA ASP A 183 -13.12 4.86 14.89
C ASP A 183 -14.04 3.92 14.09
N ASP A 184 -15.27 3.73 14.57
CA ASP A 184 -16.21 2.66 14.15
C ASP A 184 -16.88 2.86 12.77
N ASN A 185 -16.57 3.93 12.02
CA ASN A 185 -17.21 4.24 10.73
C ASN A 185 -16.30 3.97 9.51
N HIS A 186 -15.32 3.08 9.63
CA HIS A 186 -14.39 2.77 8.55
C HIS A 186 -14.91 1.63 7.65
N ASP A 187 -14.69 1.76 6.34
CA ASP A 187 -14.87 0.67 5.38
C ASP A 187 -13.55 -0.09 5.25
N ASP A 188 -13.48 -1.28 5.85
CA ASP A 188 -12.30 -2.16 5.83
C ASP A 188 -11.88 -2.56 4.41
N LEU A 189 -12.76 -2.44 3.43
CA LEU A 189 -12.50 -2.82 2.05
C LEU A 189 -12.17 -1.64 1.13
N ASP A 190 -11.97 -0.43 1.68
CA ASP A 190 -11.56 0.74 0.90
C ASP A 190 -10.08 0.63 0.48
N ILE A 191 -9.86 0.39 -0.81
CA ILE A 191 -8.52 0.25 -1.40
C ILE A 191 -7.68 1.53 -1.30
N ILE A 192 -8.32 2.71 -1.34
CA ILE A 192 -7.60 3.98 -1.24
C ILE A 192 -7.15 4.19 0.19
N ARG A 193 -7.98 3.82 1.17
CA ARG A 193 -7.56 3.77 2.57
C ARG A 193 -6.40 2.80 2.75
N TYR A 194 -6.53 1.57 2.23
CA TYR A 194 -5.47 0.56 2.28
C TYR A 194 -4.13 1.12 1.76
N ILE A 195 -4.11 1.73 0.57
CA ILE A 195 -2.90 2.32 -0.01
C ILE A 195 -2.35 3.44 0.88
N ASN A 196 -3.21 4.33 1.36
CA ASN A 196 -2.78 5.46 2.18
C ASN A 196 -2.18 5.05 3.52
N GLU A 197 -2.64 3.93 4.07
CA GLU A 197 -2.21 3.42 5.35
C GLU A 197 -1.01 2.47 5.22
N MET A 198 -1.16 1.42 4.42
CA MET A 198 -0.20 0.31 4.34
C MET A 198 0.99 0.61 3.43
N ILE A 199 0.82 1.49 2.44
CA ILE A 199 1.86 1.76 1.43
C ILE A 199 2.47 3.14 1.64
N THR A 200 1.66 4.21 1.66
CA THR A 200 2.20 5.58 1.61
C THR A 200 2.42 6.21 2.99
N GLY A 201 1.76 5.70 4.03
CA GLY A 201 1.79 6.23 5.40
C GLY A 201 1.10 7.59 5.57
N VAL A 202 0.33 8.05 4.57
CA VAL A 202 -0.43 9.31 4.62
C VAL A 202 -1.54 9.22 5.67
N PHE A 203 -2.10 8.03 5.86
CA PHE A 203 -2.92 7.68 7.01
C PHE A 203 -2.08 6.82 7.95
N THR A 204 -2.24 7.02 9.26
CA THR A 204 -1.48 6.28 10.26
C THR A 204 -2.27 6.14 11.55
N THR A 205 -1.97 5.10 12.32
CA THR A 205 -2.44 4.98 13.70
C THR A 205 -1.73 6.02 14.59
N GLU A 206 -2.39 6.39 15.70
CA GLU A 206 -1.80 7.26 16.73
C GLU A 206 -0.51 6.65 17.29
N TYR A 207 -0.46 5.33 17.46
CA TYR A 207 0.72 4.63 17.95
C TYR A 207 1.93 4.83 17.03
N SER A 208 1.78 4.51 15.74
CA SER A 208 2.85 4.66 14.74
C SER A 208 3.28 6.12 14.58
N TYR A 209 2.33 7.07 14.66
CA TYR A 209 2.63 8.49 14.61
C TYR A 209 3.51 8.92 15.80
N ARG A 210 3.14 8.52 17.04
CA ARG A 210 3.91 8.83 18.25
C ARG A 210 5.30 8.19 18.24
N ASP A 211 5.43 6.98 17.69
CA ASP A 211 6.74 6.32 17.55
C ASP A 211 7.69 7.12 16.65
N LEU A 212 7.19 7.68 15.55
CA LEU A 212 7.96 8.58 14.69
C LEU A 212 8.30 9.90 15.39
N GLU A 213 7.38 10.49 16.17
CA GLU A 213 7.66 11.69 16.98
C GLU A 213 8.75 11.45 18.03
N ASN A 214 8.75 10.28 18.67
CA ASN A 214 9.75 9.90 19.65
C ASN A 214 11.17 9.85 19.06
N LEU A 215 11.30 9.53 17.76
CA LEU A 215 12.60 9.58 17.06
C LEU A 215 13.16 10.99 16.91
N LEU A 216 12.32 12.03 16.96
CA LEU A 216 12.76 13.42 16.90
C LEU A 216 13.39 13.88 18.23
N GLN A 217 13.02 13.24 19.34
CA GLN A 217 13.45 13.62 20.70
C GLN A 217 14.77 12.96 21.13
N LYS A 218 15.11 11.79 20.55
CA LYS A 218 16.32 10.99 20.86
C LYS A 218 17.58 11.51 20.14
#